data_AF-A0A350YWW3-F1
#
_entry.id   AF-A0A350YWW3-F1
#
_cell.length_a   1.000
_cell.length_b   1.000
_cell.length_c   1.000
_cell.angle_alpha   90.00
_cell.angle_beta   90.00
_cell.angle_gamma   90.00
#
_symmetry.space_group_name_H-M   'P 1'
#
loop_
_entity.id
_entity.type
_entity.pdbx_description
1 polymer ?
#
loop_
_entity_poly.entity_id
_entity_poly.type
_entity_poly.pdbx_seq_one_letter_code
_entity_poly.pdbx_strand_id
1 'polypeptide(L)'
;MGGLPMNRRIFIKNLAAGSAGLAAGLAPFQGFSKNDLLTLTLLHTNDLHSQIEPFDANHPRYAGRAGLARVAGFANACRLENPNLLLLDAGDFFQGTPYFNFFKGDIMLNMMTEMGYDAGTIGNHEFDNGLEGLRDPLPHAGFPLINSNYDFSDTILSGKFPRYKIFKKSGLRIGIYGLGIQLRGLVNEKQHGAVRYNDPIPVALEMEKFLALEKKCDLVVCLSHLGLRYQNDKISDVSLAPELSYTDVIIGGHTHSFLEEPLQIRNKAGEMTIVNQAHYGGLMVGKLDFVFREGSRKRSGLRSSQQKEL
;
A
#
# COMPACT_ATOMS: atom_id res chain seq x y z
N MET A 1 29.09 -38.72 37.27
CA MET A 1 29.06 -38.58 35.81
C MET A 1 29.12 -37.10 35.48
N GLY A 2 30.22 -36.66 34.85
CA GLY A 2 30.56 -35.25 34.66
C GLY A 2 29.78 -34.60 33.52
N GLY A 3 29.24 -33.41 33.78
CA GLY A 3 28.73 -32.51 32.76
C GLY A 3 29.89 -31.76 32.09
N LEU A 4 30.02 -31.90 30.78
CA LEU A 4 30.98 -31.13 29.98
C LEU A 4 30.61 -29.63 30.01
N PRO A 5 31.56 -28.71 30.24
CA PRO A 5 31.29 -27.29 30.24
C PRO A 5 30.99 -26.81 28.82
N MET A 6 29.82 -26.20 28.65
CA MET A 6 29.36 -25.64 27.39
C MET A 6 30.29 -24.47 27.00
N ASN A 7 31.14 -24.71 25.99
CA ASN A 7 32.13 -23.75 25.55
C ASN A 7 31.43 -22.60 24.80
N ARG A 8 31.28 -21.43 25.45
CA ARG A 8 30.59 -20.23 24.91
C ARG A 8 31.09 -19.79 23.52
N ARG A 9 32.28 -20.21 23.09
CA ARG A 9 32.83 -19.95 21.75
C ARG A 9 32.18 -20.79 20.63
N ILE A 10 31.54 -21.92 20.94
CA ILE A 10 30.87 -22.78 19.94
C ILE A 10 29.46 -22.26 19.62
N PHE A 11 28.76 -21.66 20.59
CA PHE A 11 27.45 -21.06 20.38
C PHE A 11 27.51 -19.84 19.42
N ILE A 12 28.56 -19.03 19.52
CA ILE A 12 28.77 -17.87 18.63
C ILE A 12 29.13 -18.29 17.20
N LYS A 13 29.78 -19.46 17.00
CA LYS A 13 30.12 -19.94 15.65
C LYS A 13 28.92 -20.45 14.85
N ASN A 14 27.84 -20.88 15.51
CA ASN A 14 26.65 -21.38 14.82
C ASN A 14 25.66 -20.27 14.42
N LEU A 15 25.83 -19.03 14.88
CA LEU A 15 25.09 -17.88 14.35
C LEU A 15 25.66 -17.40 13.00
N ALA A 16 26.90 -17.77 12.67
CA ALA A 16 27.59 -17.33 11.46
C ALA A 16 27.37 -18.26 10.24
N ALA A 17 26.66 -19.38 10.40
CA ALA A 17 26.46 -20.38 9.35
C ALA A 17 24.99 -20.54 8.91
N GLY A 18 24.11 -19.60 9.27
CA GLY A 18 22.69 -19.59 8.89
C GLY A 18 22.30 -18.56 7.82
N SER A 19 23.23 -17.75 7.34
CA SER A 19 22.97 -16.61 6.44
C SER A 19 23.58 -16.81 5.05
N ALA A 20 23.41 -18.00 4.49
CA ALA A 20 23.75 -18.30 3.09
C ALA A 20 22.50 -18.58 2.24
N GLY A 21 21.41 -17.83 2.50
CA GLY A 21 20.32 -17.65 1.53
C GLY A 21 20.70 -16.50 0.60
N LEU A 22 20.89 -16.81 -0.68
CA LEU A 22 21.37 -15.91 -1.73
C LEU A 22 20.60 -14.56 -1.77
N ALA A 23 21.25 -13.52 -1.27
CA ALA A 23 20.90 -12.12 -1.42
C ALA A 23 21.26 -11.60 -2.84
N ALA A 24 20.65 -12.17 -3.88
CA ALA A 24 20.75 -11.61 -5.23
C ALA A 24 19.75 -10.43 -5.36
N GLY A 25 20.07 -9.29 -4.75
CA GLY A 25 19.28 -8.06 -4.85
C GLY A 25 19.47 -7.03 -3.74
N LEU A 26 20.04 -7.42 -2.59
CA LEU A 26 20.40 -6.49 -1.52
C LEU A 26 21.78 -5.89 -1.85
N ALA A 27 21.83 -4.61 -2.23
CA ALA A 27 23.10 -3.89 -2.23
C ALA A 27 23.70 -3.98 -0.81
N PRO A 28 24.98 -4.38 -0.64
CA PRO A 28 25.58 -4.46 0.68
C PRO A 28 25.73 -3.04 1.24
N PHE A 29 24.81 -2.65 2.13
CA PHE A 29 24.89 -1.41 2.92
C PHE A 29 26.07 -1.39 3.91
N GLN A 30 26.96 -2.39 3.88
CA GLN A 30 28.03 -2.62 4.85
C GLN A 30 29.13 -1.54 4.85
N GLY A 31 29.14 -0.61 3.90
CA GLY A 31 30.13 0.46 3.78
C GLY A 31 29.68 1.86 4.23
N PHE A 32 28.42 2.05 4.64
CA PHE A 32 27.90 3.38 5.00
C PHE A 32 27.79 3.55 6.52
N SER A 33 28.13 4.75 7.01
CA SER A 33 27.84 5.11 8.39
C SER A 33 26.31 5.13 8.58
N LYS A 34 25.82 4.70 9.75
CA LYS A 34 24.38 4.70 10.08
C LYS A 34 23.78 6.12 10.03
N ASN A 35 24.62 7.15 10.10
CA ASN A 35 24.20 8.55 10.01
C ASN A 35 24.02 9.00 8.55
N ASP A 36 24.57 8.30 7.56
CA ASP A 36 24.56 8.76 6.16
C ASP A 36 23.33 8.22 5.37
N LEU A 37 22.36 7.61 6.06
CA LEU A 37 21.24 6.90 5.45
C LEU A 37 19.90 7.40 6.02
N LEU A 38 19.06 7.94 5.13
CA LEU A 38 17.68 8.29 5.43
C LEU A 38 16.77 7.11 5.08
N THR A 39 15.93 6.67 6.04
CA THR A 39 14.93 5.63 5.81
C THR A 39 13.53 6.24 5.71
N LEU A 40 12.84 5.97 4.61
CA LEU A 40 11.41 6.25 4.42
C LEU A 40 10.64 4.94 4.53
N THR A 41 9.67 4.90 5.43
CA THR A 41 8.80 3.73 5.62
C THR A 41 7.45 3.98 4.94
N LEU A 42 7.02 3.06 4.08
CA LEU A 42 5.64 2.98 3.63
C LEU A 42 4.95 1.85 4.38
N LEU A 43 3.97 2.20 5.21
CA LEU A 43 3.00 1.25 5.72
C LEU A 43 1.81 1.22 4.79
N HIS A 44 1.24 0.04 4.56
CA HIS A 44 0.03 -0.06 3.77
C HIS A 44 -0.91 -1.18 4.20
N THR A 45 -2.18 -0.92 3.90
CA THR A 45 -3.30 -1.86 3.96
C THR A 45 -4.10 -1.81 2.66
N ASN A 46 -5.01 -2.75 2.51
CA ASN A 46 -5.97 -2.82 1.42
C ASN A 46 -7.15 -3.68 1.88
N ASP A 47 -8.29 -3.55 1.21
CA ASP A 47 -9.46 -4.43 1.38
C ASP A 47 -9.88 -4.54 2.86
N LEU A 48 -9.87 -3.41 3.60
CA LEU A 48 -10.20 -3.40 5.03
C LEU A 48 -11.65 -3.83 5.29
N HIS A 49 -12.55 -3.64 4.32
CA HIS A 49 -13.90 -4.17 4.32
C HIS A 49 -14.74 -3.88 5.57
N SER A 50 -14.56 -2.71 6.17
CA SER A 50 -15.17 -2.34 7.44
C SER A 50 -14.95 -3.38 8.56
N GLN A 51 -13.84 -4.13 8.50
CA GLN A 51 -13.40 -5.06 9.55
C GLN A 51 -12.80 -4.28 10.72
N ILE A 52 -13.67 -3.59 11.45
CA ILE A 52 -13.31 -2.75 12.59
C ILE A 52 -12.78 -3.60 13.75
N GLU A 53 -13.52 -4.65 14.08
CA GLU A 53 -13.20 -5.60 15.15
C GLU A 53 -12.35 -6.76 14.62
N PRO A 54 -11.64 -7.50 15.50
CA PRO A 54 -11.07 -8.79 15.13
C PRO A 54 -12.14 -9.78 14.65
N PHE A 55 -11.74 -10.76 13.85
CA PHE A 55 -12.65 -11.86 13.50
C PHE A 55 -13.07 -12.65 14.74
N ASP A 56 -14.32 -13.12 14.75
CA ASP A 56 -14.89 -13.88 15.85
C ASP A 56 -14.05 -15.12 16.21
N ALA A 57 -14.14 -15.54 17.48
CA ALA A 57 -13.37 -16.68 17.99
C ALA A 57 -13.67 -18.01 17.27
N ASN A 58 -14.83 -18.11 16.60
CA ASN A 58 -15.23 -19.27 15.80
C ASN A 58 -14.85 -19.14 14.31
N HIS A 59 -14.18 -18.06 13.90
CA HIS A 59 -13.78 -17.88 12.51
C HIS A 59 -12.79 -18.99 12.11
N PRO A 60 -13.06 -19.76 11.04
CA PRO A 60 -12.40 -21.05 10.79
C PRO A 60 -10.89 -20.93 10.54
N ARG A 61 -10.41 -19.75 10.16
CA ARG A 61 -9.00 -19.52 9.79
C ARG A 61 -8.31 -18.38 10.52
N TYR A 62 -9.08 -17.43 11.05
CA TYR A 62 -8.55 -16.13 11.48
C TYR A 62 -9.10 -15.70 12.84
N ALA A 63 -9.55 -16.65 13.67
CA ALA A 63 -10.12 -16.37 14.97
C ALA A 63 -9.25 -15.40 15.82
N GLY A 64 -9.86 -14.30 16.25
CA GLY A 64 -9.23 -13.29 17.10
C GLY A 64 -8.19 -12.39 16.42
N ARG A 65 -7.98 -12.54 15.10
CA ARG A 65 -7.01 -11.77 14.30
C ARG A 65 -7.66 -10.58 13.61
N ALA A 66 -6.84 -9.72 13.01
CA ALA A 66 -7.26 -8.51 12.30
C ALA A 66 -7.86 -7.43 13.24
N GLY A 67 -8.55 -6.46 12.65
CA GLY A 67 -9.20 -5.34 13.36
C GLY A 67 -8.34 -4.08 13.41
N LEU A 68 -9.01 -2.92 13.31
CA LEU A 68 -8.36 -1.63 13.16
C LEU A 68 -7.55 -1.21 14.39
N ALA A 69 -7.94 -1.64 15.59
CA ALA A 69 -7.17 -1.37 16.80
C ALA A 69 -5.74 -1.94 16.73
N ARG A 70 -5.56 -3.13 16.14
CA ARG A 70 -4.24 -3.76 15.97
C ARG A 70 -3.43 -3.05 14.88
N VAL A 71 -4.09 -2.69 13.77
CA VAL A 71 -3.47 -1.90 12.70
C VAL A 71 -2.97 -0.57 13.27
N ALA A 72 -3.79 0.12 14.05
CA ALA A 72 -3.45 1.39 14.69
C ALA A 72 -2.27 1.23 15.66
N GLY A 73 -2.30 0.20 16.51
CA GLY A 73 -1.22 -0.10 17.46
C GLY A 73 0.12 -0.34 16.76
N PHE A 74 0.12 -1.13 15.68
CA PHE A 74 1.33 -1.39 14.90
C PHE A 74 1.84 -0.14 14.16
N ALA A 75 0.93 0.61 13.52
CA ALA A 75 1.29 1.85 12.84
C ALA A 75 1.90 2.87 13.82
N ASN A 76 1.33 3.00 15.02
CA ASN A 76 1.86 3.89 16.05
C ASN A 76 3.23 3.45 16.55
N ALA A 77 3.46 2.16 16.76
CA ALA A 77 4.79 1.64 17.11
C ALA A 77 5.82 1.98 16.03
N CYS A 78 5.47 1.78 14.74
CA CYS A 78 6.36 2.11 13.63
C CYS A 78 6.63 3.62 13.51
N ARG A 79 5.65 4.49 13.79
CA ARG A 79 5.86 5.95 13.81
C ARG A 79 6.80 6.40 14.91
N LEU A 80 6.76 5.75 16.08
CA LEU A 80 7.71 5.99 17.18
C LEU A 80 9.13 5.57 16.81
N GLU A 81 9.28 4.50 16.02
CA GLU A 81 10.57 4.04 15.51
C GLU A 81 11.13 4.92 14.38
N ASN A 82 10.29 5.33 13.43
CA ASN A 82 10.67 6.16 12.29
C ASN A 82 9.56 7.19 11.95
N PRO A 83 9.77 8.49 12.21
CA PRO A 83 8.78 9.52 11.87
C PRO A 83 8.69 9.80 10.35
N ASN A 84 9.67 9.35 9.56
CA ASN A 84 9.63 9.40 8.10
C ASN A 84 8.81 8.26 7.54
N LEU A 85 7.53 8.28 7.86
CA LEU A 85 6.58 7.23 7.54
C LEU A 85 5.36 7.81 6.83
N LEU A 86 4.82 7.06 5.89
CA LEU A 86 3.48 7.26 5.33
C LEU A 86 2.66 6.00 5.56
N LEU A 87 1.42 6.15 6.02
CA LEU A 87 0.43 5.07 6.11
C LEU A 87 -0.57 5.22 4.96
N LEU A 88 -0.70 4.21 4.11
CA LEU A 88 -1.44 4.26 2.86
C LEU A 88 -2.49 3.16 2.79
N ASP A 89 -3.60 3.39 2.08
CA ASP A 89 -4.60 2.35 1.83
C ASP A 89 -4.87 2.16 0.32
N ALA A 90 -4.96 0.90 -0.11
CA ALA A 90 -5.17 0.55 -1.51
C ALA A 90 -6.65 0.42 -1.93
N GLY A 91 -7.62 0.89 -1.14
CA GLY A 91 -9.06 0.88 -1.46
C GLY A 91 -9.82 -0.34 -0.90
N ASP A 92 -11.13 -0.37 -1.12
CA ASP A 92 -12.09 -1.30 -0.51
C ASP A 92 -12.03 -1.31 1.04
N PHE A 93 -12.01 -0.13 1.62
CA PHE A 93 -12.19 0.01 3.07
C PHE A 93 -13.68 0.02 3.47
N PHE A 94 -14.58 0.31 2.51
CA PHE A 94 -16.01 0.10 2.66
C PHE A 94 -16.42 -1.35 2.44
N GLN A 95 -17.68 -1.62 2.81
CA GLN A 95 -18.41 -2.89 2.72
C GLN A 95 -17.73 -4.12 3.33
N GLY A 96 -18.47 -4.94 4.07
CA GLY A 96 -18.01 -6.30 4.45
C GLY A 96 -18.53 -6.76 5.80
N THR A 97 -18.83 -5.82 6.70
CA THR A 97 -19.44 -6.08 8.00
C THR A 97 -20.72 -5.25 8.19
N PRO A 98 -21.57 -5.58 9.19
CA PRO A 98 -22.75 -4.78 9.50
C PRO A 98 -22.46 -3.29 9.76
N TYR A 99 -21.24 -2.93 10.16
CA TYR A 99 -20.85 -1.53 10.35
C TYR A 99 -21.12 -0.67 9.11
N PHE A 100 -20.81 -1.17 7.91
CA PHE A 100 -21.09 -0.42 6.68
C PHE A 100 -22.59 -0.22 6.44
N ASN A 101 -23.41 -1.22 6.78
CA ASN A 101 -24.85 -1.15 6.61
C ASN A 101 -25.49 -0.08 7.51
N PHE A 102 -25.00 0.07 8.74
CA PHE A 102 -25.53 1.02 9.72
C PHE A 102 -24.92 2.43 9.58
N PHE A 103 -23.59 2.52 9.39
CA PHE A 103 -22.85 3.78 9.43
C PHE A 103 -22.46 4.33 8.06
N LYS A 104 -22.78 3.61 6.97
CA LYS A 104 -22.65 4.08 5.58
C LYS A 104 -21.25 4.56 5.15
N GLY A 105 -20.21 4.17 5.89
CA GLY A 105 -18.81 4.56 5.63
C GLY A 105 -18.25 5.63 6.56
N ASP A 106 -19.10 6.39 7.27
CA ASP A 106 -18.68 7.51 8.14
C ASP A 106 -17.67 7.03 9.20
N ILE A 107 -18.01 5.93 9.88
CA ILE A 107 -17.17 5.38 10.95
C ILE A 107 -15.80 4.94 10.43
N MET A 108 -15.76 4.38 9.21
CA MET A 108 -14.52 3.88 8.63
C MET A 108 -13.55 5.02 8.32
N LEU A 109 -14.01 6.07 7.64
CA LEU A 109 -13.17 7.22 7.31
C LEU A 109 -12.74 8.00 8.55
N ASN A 110 -13.61 8.13 9.56
CA ASN A 110 -13.23 8.71 10.85
C ASN A 110 -12.12 7.90 11.52
N MET A 111 -12.26 6.57 11.61
CA MET A 111 -11.25 5.71 12.23
C MET A 111 -9.93 5.76 11.47
N MET A 112 -9.94 5.69 10.13
CA MET A 112 -8.72 5.84 9.33
C MET A 112 -8.06 7.20 9.53
N THR A 113 -8.85 8.27 9.69
CA THR A 113 -8.33 9.60 10.01
C THR A 113 -7.63 9.62 11.37
N GLU A 114 -8.26 9.09 12.42
CA GLU A 114 -7.67 8.98 13.76
C GLU A 114 -6.43 8.08 13.79
N MET A 115 -6.42 7.03 12.96
CA MET A 115 -5.26 6.16 12.76
C MET A 115 -4.11 6.86 12.03
N GLY A 116 -4.34 8.03 11.44
CA GLY A 116 -3.33 8.84 10.76
C GLY A 116 -2.95 8.30 9.39
N TYR A 117 -3.89 7.77 8.61
CA TYR A 117 -3.64 7.50 7.19
C TYR A 117 -3.24 8.79 6.47
N ASP A 118 -2.24 8.71 5.60
CA ASP A 118 -1.74 9.83 4.82
C ASP A 118 -2.44 9.95 3.47
N ALA A 119 -2.85 8.83 2.85
CA ALA A 119 -3.63 8.79 1.62
C ALA A 119 -4.31 7.41 1.44
N GLY A 120 -5.39 7.39 0.66
CA GLY A 120 -6.01 6.15 0.16
C GLY A 120 -6.29 6.24 -1.34
N THR A 121 -6.63 5.13 -1.99
CA THR A 121 -7.26 5.12 -3.32
C THR A 121 -8.71 4.64 -3.25
N ILE A 122 -9.38 4.52 -4.40
CA ILE A 122 -10.78 4.13 -4.52
C ILE A 122 -10.85 2.75 -5.19
N GLY A 123 -11.40 1.79 -4.46
CA GLY A 123 -11.76 0.47 -4.95
C GLY A 123 -13.19 0.38 -5.48
N ASN A 124 -13.69 -0.82 -5.71
CA ASN A 124 -15.04 -1.02 -6.24
C ASN A 124 -16.12 -0.91 -5.16
N HIS A 125 -15.83 -1.33 -3.94
CA HIS A 125 -16.80 -1.31 -2.84
C HIS A 125 -17.06 0.09 -2.29
N GLU A 126 -16.21 1.06 -2.63
CA GLU A 126 -16.52 2.48 -2.38
C GLU A 126 -17.79 2.95 -3.09
N PHE A 127 -18.25 2.25 -4.13
CA PHE A 127 -19.48 2.55 -4.88
C PHE A 127 -20.72 1.79 -4.41
N ASP A 128 -20.63 0.90 -3.42
CA ASP A 128 -21.74 0.00 -3.04
C ASP A 128 -23.01 0.74 -2.60
N ASN A 129 -22.88 1.90 -1.97
CA ASN A 129 -24.00 2.76 -1.59
C ASN A 129 -24.28 3.88 -2.61
N GLY A 130 -23.78 3.73 -3.84
CA GLY A 130 -23.87 4.74 -4.89
C GLY A 130 -22.91 5.91 -4.69
N LEU A 131 -23.01 6.91 -5.58
CA LEU A 131 -22.16 8.10 -5.53
C LEU A 131 -22.41 8.93 -4.27
N GLU A 132 -23.65 8.95 -3.76
CA GLU A 132 -24.01 9.60 -2.49
C GLU A 132 -23.33 8.89 -1.32
N GLY A 133 -23.31 7.56 -1.33
CA GLY A 133 -22.64 6.75 -0.33
C GLY A 133 -21.12 6.91 -0.31
N LEU A 134 -20.50 7.39 -1.38
CA LEU A 134 -19.09 7.79 -1.40
C LEU A 134 -18.91 9.27 -1.02
N ARG A 135 -19.84 10.14 -1.42
CA ARG A 135 -19.78 11.59 -1.16
C ARG A 135 -20.00 11.93 0.32
N ASP A 136 -21.02 11.35 0.92
CA ASP A 136 -21.51 11.71 2.24
C ASP A 136 -20.51 11.41 3.37
N PRO A 137 -19.79 10.27 3.38
CA PRO A 137 -18.77 10.01 4.39
C PRO A 137 -17.45 10.76 4.11
N LEU A 138 -17.24 11.28 2.90
CA LEU A 138 -15.97 11.91 2.50
C LEU A 138 -15.46 13.04 3.42
N PRO A 139 -16.32 13.91 4.03
CA PRO A 139 -15.87 14.91 5.00
C PRO A 139 -15.18 14.33 6.24
N HIS A 140 -15.37 13.04 6.53
CA HIS A 140 -14.71 12.33 7.62
C HIS A 140 -13.31 11.83 7.27
N ALA A 141 -12.89 11.92 6.01
CA ALA A 141 -11.52 11.62 5.59
C ALA A 141 -10.61 12.85 5.80
N GLY A 142 -9.77 12.80 6.84
CA GLY A 142 -8.69 13.76 7.08
C GLY A 142 -7.48 13.59 6.15
N PHE A 143 -7.59 12.73 5.14
CA PHE A 143 -6.57 12.43 4.15
C PHE A 143 -7.18 12.38 2.73
N PRO A 144 -6.41 12.64 1.67
CA PRO A 144 -6.91 12.57 0.31
C PRO A 144 -7.16 11.11 -0.12
N LEU A 145 -8.34 10.87 -0.70
CA LEU A 145 -8.56 9.73 -1.59
C LEU A 145 -8.09 10.12 -2.99
N ILE A 146 -7.08 9.42 -3.51
CA ILE A 146 -6.38 9.72 -4.76
C ILE A 146 -6.89 8.78 -5.84
N ASN A 147 -7.32 9.31 -6.98
CA ASN A 147 -7.67 8.49 -8.14
C ASN A 147 -7.36 9.23 -9.44
N SER A 148 -6.59 8.58 -10.32
CA SER A 148 -6.05 9.18 -11.54
C SER A 148 -6.81 8.77 -12.80
N ASN A 149 -7.50 7.63 -12.80
CA ASN A 149 -8.09 7.01 -13.99
C ASN A 149 -9.63 6.97 -13.99
N TYR A 150 -10.29 7.27 -12.88
CA TYR A 150 -11.71 7.62 -12.88
C TYR A 150 -11.90 9.11 -13.14
N ASP A 151 -12.82 9.42 -14.02
CA ASP A 151 -13.28 10.77 -14.27
C ASP A 151 -14.69 10.96 -13.68
N PHE A 152 -14.76 11.83 -12.69
CA PHE A 152 -15.94 12.18 -11.91
C PHE A 152 -16.60 13.48 -12.37
N SER A 153 -16.13 14.11 -13.45
CA SER A 153 -16.55 15.46 -13.86
C SER A 153 -18.07 15.61 -14.05
N ASP A 154 -18.73 14.56 -14.55
CA ASP A 154 -20.17 14.51 -14.79
C ASP A 154 -20.95 13.87 -13.63
N THR A 155 -20.43 13.96 -12.41
CA THR A 155 -21.03 13.37 -11.21
C THR A 155 -21.08 14.35 -10.04
N ILE A 156 -21.80 13.99 -8.98
CA ILE A 156 -21.81 14.74 -7.72
C ILE A 156 -20.45 14.75 -6.98
N LEU A 157 -19.48 13.96 -7.46
CA LEU A 157 -18.11 13.86 -6.93
C LEU A 157 -17.10 14.66 -7.77
N SER A 158 -17.57 15.51 -8.68
CA SER A 158 -16.71 16.38 -9.48
C SER A 158 -15.74 17.20 -8.60
N GLY A 159 -14.45 17.11 -8.91
CA GLY A 159 -13.37 17.80 -8.20
C GLY A 159 -13.06 17.29 -6.78
N LYS A 160 -13.64 16.17 -6.34
CA LYS A 160 -13.44 15.65 -4.97
C LYS A 160 -12.15 14.87 -4.79
N PHE A 161 -11.66 14.21 -5.84
CA PHE A 161 -10.49 13.33 -5.76
C PHE A 161 -9.32 13.90 -6.58
N PRO A 162 -8.18 14.21 -5.95
CA PRO A 162 -6.99 14.58 -6.71
C PRO A 162 -6.46 13.38 -7.49
N ARG A 163 -5.92 13.63 -8.69
CA ARG A 163 -5.23 12.61 -9.48
C ARG A 163 -3.91 12.15 -8.84
N TYR A 164 -3.32 12.98 -7.98
CA TYR A 164 -2.07 12.66 -7.28
C TYR A 164 -1.88 13.51 -6.02
N LYS A 165 -0.94 13.11 -5.16
CA LYS A 165 -0.45 13.90 -4.03
C LYS A 165 1.07 13.78 -3.93
N ILE A 166 1.73 14.86 -3.53
CA ILE A 166 3.17 14.84 -3.23
C ILE A 166 3.37 15.11 -1.75
N PHE A 167 4.00 14.18 -1.05
CA PHE A 167 4.40 14.32 0.35
C PHE A 167 5.86 14.73 0.44
N LYS A 168 6.21 15.46 1.50
CA LYS A 168 7.60 15.81 1.81
C LYS A 168 7.99 15.22 3.17
N LYS A 169 9.01 14.36 3.21
CA LYS A 169 9.53 13.74 4.45
C LYS A 169 11.05 13.83 4.44
N SER A 170 11.64 14.48 5.45
CA SER A 170 13.09 14.72 5.55
C SER A 170 13.74 15.18 4.23
N GLY A 171 13.08 16.10 3.51
CA GLY A 171 13.58 16.65 2.23
C GLY A 171 13.31 15.79 0.98
N LEU A 172 12.84 14.55 1.14
CA LEU A 172 12.40 13.70 0.03
C LEU A 172 11.01 14.12 -0.46
N ARG A 173 10.76 13.99 -1.76
CA ARG A 173 9.46 14.18 -2.42
C ARG A 173 8.89 12.82 -2.82
N ILE A 174 7.79 12.43 -2.21
CA ILE A 174 7.10 11.16 -2.48
C ILE A 174 5.86 11.47 -3.30
N GLY A 175 5.86 11.11 -4.58
CA GLY A 175 4.73 11.29 -5.48
C GLY A 175 3.83 10.05 -5.45
N ILE A 176 2.54 10.24 -5.19
CA ILE A 176 1.55 9.17 -5.12
C ILE A 176 0.45 9.44 -6.14
N TYR A 177 0.15 8.47 -6.99
CA TYR A 177 -1.01 8.47 -7.89
C TYR A 177 -1.86 7.21 -7.64
N GLY A 178 -3.11 7.21 -8.09
CA GLY A 178 -4.08 6.16 -7.75
C GLY A 178 -4.73 5.55 -8.99
N LEU A 179 -4.91 4.23 -9.02
CA LEU A 179 -5.62 3.53 -10.09
C LEU A 179 -6.78 2.71 -9.49
N GLY A 180 -7.96 2.87 -10.06
CA GLY A 180 -9.13 2.04 -9.76
C GLY A 180 -9.38 1.01 -10.85
N ILE A 181 -10.15 -0.02 -10.53
CA ILE A 181 -10.55 -1.11 -11.41
C ILE A 181 -11.71 -0.76 -12.36
N GLN A 182 -11.86 -1.48 -13.46
CA GLN A 182 -13.04 -1.30 -14.31
C GLN A 182 -14.33 -1.65 -13.55
N LEU A 183 -15.20 -0.65 -13.36
CA LEU A 183 -16.46 -0.80 -12.62
C LEU A 183 -17.54 -1.53 -13.41
N ARG A 184 -17.57 -1.34 -14.75
CA ARG A 184 -18.57 -1.98 -15.61
C ARG A 184 -18.44 -3.51 -15.52
N GLY A 185 -19.53 -4.16 -15.14
CA GLY A 185 -19.58 -5.62 -14.95
C GLY A 185 -19.10 -6.10 -13.58
N LEU A 186 -18.61 -5.20 -12.72
CA LEU A 186 -18.22 -5.48 -11.33
C LEU A 186 -19.14 -4.79 -10.31
N VAL A 187 -19.55 -3.56 -10.61
CA VAL A 187 -20.46 -2.74 -9.81
C VAL A 187 -21.72 -2.46 -10.63
N ASN A 188 -22.88 -2.31 -9.97
CA ASN A 188 -24.12 -2.00 -10.68
C ASN A 188 -24.00 -0.63 -11.38
N GLU A 189 -24.46 -0.52 -12.62
CA GLU A 189 -24.41 0.74 -13.38
C GLU A 189 -25.10 1.90 -12.65
N LYS A 190 -26.15 1.62 -11.88
CA LYS A 190 -26.85 2.64 -11.07
C LYS A 190 -26.00 3.18 -9.91
N GLN A 191 -25.04 2.41 -9.42
CA GLN A 191 -24.21 2.76 -8.26
C GLN A 191 -23.04 3.66 -8.67
N HIS A 192 -22.37 3.35 -9.78
CA HIS A 192 -21.26 4.17 -10.25
C HIS A 192 -21.69 5.29 -11.22
N GLY A 193 -22.93 5.27 -11.71
CA GLY A 193 -23.50 6.33 -12.52
C GLY A 193 -22.61 6.72 -13.71
N ALA A 194 -22.41 8.03 -13.89
CA ALA A 194 -21.63 8.60 -14.99
C ALA A 194 -20.11 8.60 -14.78
N VAL A 195 -19.58 7.92 -13.76
CA VAL A 195 -18.12 7.80 -13.57
C VAL A 195 -17.52 7.12 -14.79
N ARG A 196 -16.61 7.83 -15.46
CA ARG A 196 -15.88 7.31 -16.62
C ARG A 196 -14.61 6.60 -16.18
N TYR A 197 -14.43 5.36 -16.62
CA TYR A 197 -13.19 4.61 -16.46
C TYR A 197 -12.26 4.87 -17.64
N ASN A 198 -11.07 5.39 -17.36
CA ASN A 198 -9.99 5.52 -18.34
C ASN A 198 -9.03 4.34 -18.20
N ASP A 199 -8.47 3.90 -19.32
CA ASP A 199 -7.48 2.82 -19.34
C ASP A 199 -6.31 3.14 -18.39
N PRO A 200 -6.02 2.27 -17.41
CA PRO A 200 -5.00 2.53 -16.40
C PRO A 200 -3.59 2.58 -16.98
N ILE A 201 -3.30 1.92 -18.11
CA ILE A 201 -1.94 1.93 -18.69
C ILE A 201 -1.53 3.34 -19.13
N PRO A 202 -2.23 4.01 -20.06
CA PRO A 202 -1.85 5.36 -20.49
C PRO A 202 -1.88 6.36 -19.33
N VAL A 203 -2.82 6.22 -18.39
CA VAL A 203 -2.89 7.08 -17.20
C VAL A 203 -1.66 6.89 -16.30
N ALA A 204 -1.24 5.65 -16.05
CA ALA A 204 -0.06 5.38 -15.24
C ALA A 204 1.21 5.93 -15.90
N LEU A 205 1.34 5.77 -17.22
CA LEU A 205 2.46 6.30 -18.00
C LEU A 205 2.53 7.84 -17.99
N GLU A 206 1.38 8.51 -18.03
CA GLU A 206 1.27 9.96 -17.85
C GLU A 206 1.73 10.36 -16.44
N MET A 207 1.14 9.72 -15.42
CA MET A 207 1.34 10.08 -14.02
C MET A 207 2.77 9.84 -13.54
N GLU A 208 3.38 8.71 -13.90
CA GLU A 208 4.74 8.39 -13.46
C GLU A 208 5.76 9.38 -14.07
N LYS A 209 5.58 9.76 -15.34
CA LYS A 209 6.45 10.73 -16.03
C LYS A 209 6.30 12.10 -15.40
N PHE A 210 5.07 12.54 -15.18
CA PHE A 210 4.79 13.81 -14.54
C PHE A 210 5.40 13.89 -13.13
N LEU A 211 5.21 12.85 -12.30
CA LEU A 211 5.72 12.83 -10.94
C LEU A 211 7.26 12.75 -10.89
N ALA A 212 7.87 11.87 -11.67
CA ALA A 212 9.32 11.69 -11.68
C ALA A 212 10.06 12.82 -12.40
N LEU A 213 9.61 13.21 -13.59
CA LEU A 213 10.36 14.09 -14.48
C LEU A 213 10.01 15.57 -14.30
N GLU A 214 8.74 15.91 -14.10
CA GLU A 214 8.35 17.32 -13.93
C GLU A 214 8.37 17.73 -12.46
N LYS A 215 7.76 16.91 -11.60
CA LYS A 215 7.70 17.19 -10.17
C LYS A 215 8.95 16.75 -9.41
N LYS A 216 9.87 16.03 -10.06
CA LYS A 216 11.16 15.62 -9.46
C LYS A 216 10.94 14.89 -8.14
N CYS A 217 9.99 13.96 -8.13
CA CYS A 217 9.78 13.08 -6.99
C CYS A 217 10.94 12.08 -6.89
N ASP A 218 11.37 11.82 -5.67
CA ASP A 218 12.47 10.92 -5.33
C ASP A 218 11.99 9.47 -5.18
N LEU A 219 10.68 9.29 -4.97
CA LEU A 219 9.96 8.03 -4.99
C LEU A 219 8.58 8.23 -5.66
N VAL A 220 8.21 7.37 -6.60
CA VAL A 220 6.89 7.33 -7.23
C VAL A 220 6.13 6.07 -6.81
N VAL A 221 4.97 6.27 -6.18
CA VAL A 221 4.10 5.22 -5.64
C VAL A 221 2.79 5.19 -6.43
N CYS A 222 2.39 4.00 -6.86
CA CYS A 222 1.04 3.73 -7.38
C CYS A 222 0.20 3.06 -6.27
N LEU A 223 -0.89 3.71 -5.84
CA LEU A 223 -1.94 3.07 -5.04
C LEU A 223 -2.95 2.45 -6.01
N SER A 224 -2.88 1.14 -6.18
CA SER A 224 -3.64 0.42 -7.18
C SER A 224 -4.72 -0.43 -6.55
N HIS A 225 -5.92 -0.34 -7.10
CA HIS A 225 -7.01 -1.27 -6.84
C HIS A 225 -7.30 -2.15 -8.05
N LEU A 226 -6.31 -2.38 -8.93
CA LEU A 226 -6.49 -3.20 -10.14
C LEU A 226 -6.50 -4.70 -9.87
N GLY A 227 -6.03 -5.14 -8.70
CA GLY A 227 -5.79 -6.55 -8.41
C GLY A 227 -4.39 -7.01 -8.78
N LEU A 228 -3.86 -7.97 -8.03
CA LEU A 228 -2.50 -8.46 -8.21
C LEU A 228 -2.30 -9.16 -9.57
N ARG A 229 -3.12 -10.17 -9.86
CA ARG A 229 -3.02 -11.01 -11.08
C ARG A 229 -4.34 -11.68 -11.40
N TYR A 230 -4.67 -11.77 -12.69
CA TYR A 230 -5.80 -12.54 -13.21
C TYR A 230 -5.35 -13.66 -14.13
N GLN A 231 -6.24 -14.64 -14.36
CA GLN A 231 -6.00 -15.73 -15.32
C GLN A 231 -6.27 -15.31 -16.78
N ASN A 232 -6.98 -14.19 -16.99
CA ASN A 232 -7.30 -13.63 -18.29
C ASN A 232 -6.46 -12.38 -18.58
N ASP A 233 -6.68 -11.76 -19.74
CA ASP A 233 -5.94 -10.57 -20.18
C ASP A 233 -6.35 -9.27 -19.48
N LYS A 234 -7.10 -9.35 -18.37
CA LYS A 234 -7.45 -8.17 -17.57
C LYS A 234 -6.17 -7.57 -16.99
N ILE A 235 -6.04 -6.25 -17.14
CA ILE A 235 -4.94 -5.49 -16.54
C ILE A 235 -4.91 -5.69 -15.02
N SER A 236 -3.72 -5.90 -14.47
CA SER A 236 -3.45 -6.16 -13.05
C SER A 236 -2.14 -5.49 -12.67
N ASP A 237 -1.79 -5.47 -11.39
CA ASP A 237 -0.54 -4.85 -10.91
C ASP A 237 0.69 -5.53 -11.51
N VAL A 238 0.67 -6.86 -11.62
CA VAL A 238 1.73 -7.66 -12.25
C VAL A 238 1.86 -7.36 -13.74
N SER A 239 0.77 -7.19 -14.48
CA SER A 239 0.83 -6.90 -15.93
C SER A 239 1.07 -5.42 -16.22
N LEU A 240 0.76 -4.53 -15.27
CA LEU A 240 1.07 -3.10 -15.36
C LEU A 240 2.55 -2.82 -15.10
N ALA A 241 3.15 -3.41 -14.08
CA ALA A 241 4.56 -3.18 -13.69
C ALA A 241 5.57 -3.20 -14.86
N PRO A 242 5.55 -4.18 -15.80
CA PRO A 242 6.48 -4.20 -16.93
C PRO A 242 6.24 -3.08 -17.95
N GLU A 243 5.07 -2.44 -17.95
CA GLU A 243 4.75 -1.33 -18.87
C GLU A 243 5.35 0.01 -18.44
N LEU A 244 5.65 0.15 -17.15
CA LEU A 244 6.11 1.37 -16.48
C LEU A 244 7.60 1.63 -16.69
N SER A 245 8.07 2.81 -16.29
CA SER A 245 9.48 3.19 -16.35
C SER A 245 10.00 3.89 -15.10
N TYR A 246 9.13 4.61 -14.39
CA TYR A 246 9.51 5.51 -13.29
C TYR A 246 8.81 5.19 -11.98
N THR A 247 7.74 4.39 -12.00
CA THR A 247 7.08 3.93 -10.79
C THR A 247 7.98 2.97 -10.03
N ASP A 248 8.24 3.29 -8.77
CA ASP A 248 9.13 2.52 -7.90
C ASP A 248 8.40 1.37 -7.20
N VAL A 249 7.14 1.60 -6.83
CA VAL A 249 6.33 0.65 -6.07
C VAL A 249 4.86 0.77 -6.44
N ILE A 250 4.20 -0.38 -6.59
CA ILE A 250 2.76 -0.55 -6.68
C ILE A 250 2.29 -1.21 -5.39
N ILE A 251 1.43 -0.50 -4.66
CA ILE A 251 0.71 -0.99 -3.48
C ILE A 251 -0.69 -1.33 -3.94
N GLY A 252 -0.99 -2.63 -4.00
CA GLY A 252 -2.19 -3.20 -4.61
C GLY A 252 -3.30 -3.55 -3.59
N GLY A 253 -4.52 -3.71 -4.10
CA GLY A 253 -5.71 -4.19 -3.39
C GLY A 253 -6.55 -5.15 -4.24
N HIS A 254 -7.86 -5.25 -3.98
CA HIS A 254 -8.89 -5.95 -4.76
C HIS A 254 -8.84 -7.49 -4.74
N THR A 255 -7.69 -8.11 -4.99
CA THR A 255 -7.57 -9.59 -5.08
C THR A 255 -7.32 -10.28 -3.74
N HIS A 256 -7.33 -9.53 -2.63
CA HIS A 256 -7.13 -10.02 -1.25
C HIS A 256 -5.85 -10.85 -1.08
N SER A 257 -4.84 -10.59 -1.91
CA SER A 257 -3.70 -11.48 -2.05
C SER A 257 -2.72 -11.32 -0.89
N PHE A 258 -2.35 -12.44 -0.27
CA PHE A 258 -1.22 -12.49 0.64
C PHE A 258 0.06 -12.76 -0.14
N LEU A 259 1.08 -11.95 0.12
CA LEU A 259 2.42 -12.13 -0.39
C LEU A 259 3.36 -12.29 0.79
N GLU A 260 4.10 -13.40 0.89
CA GLU A 260 5.11 -13.58 1.93
C GLU A 260 6.22 -12.52 1.78
N GLU A 261 6.62 -12.27 0.52
CA GLU A 261 7.53 -11.18 0.13
C GLU A 261 6.96 -10.43 -1.08
N PRO A 262 7.26 -9.12 -1.23
CA PRO A 262 6.88 -8.36 -2.40
C PRO A 262 7.46 -8.96 -3.68
N LEU A 263 6.70 -8.86 -4.77
CA LEU A 263 7.21 -9.19 -6.09
C LEU A 263 8.15 -8.06 -6.56
N GLN A 264 9.21 -8.44 -7.27
CA GLN A 264 10.09 -7.49 -7.96
C GLN A 264 10.02 -7.76 -9.45
N ILE A 265 9.47 -6.81 -10.19
CA ILE A 265 9.19 -6.95 -11.62
C ILE A 265 10.02 -5.92 -12.38
N ARG A 266 10.73 -6.36 -13.42
CA ARG A 266 11.53 -5.47 -14.25
C ARG A 266 10.61 -4.63 -15.15
N ASN A 267 10.80 -3.31 -15.14
CA ASN A 267 10.04 -2.36 -15.92
C ASN A 267 10.74 -2.04 -17.27
N LYS A 268 10.14 -1.18 -18.11
CA LYS A 268 10.71 -0.82 -19.43
C LYS A 268 12.06 -0.12 -19.38
N ALA A 269 12.37 0.56 -18.26
CA ALA A 269 13.66 1.19 -18.05
C ALA A 269 14.74 0.18 -17.60
N GLY A 270 14.37 -1.09 -17.41
CA GLY A 270 15.26 -2.13 -16.90
C GLY A 270 15.44 -2.11 -15.39
N GLU A 271 14.74 -1.23 -14.67
CA GLU A 271 14.77 -1.11 -13.22
C GLU A 271 13.72 -2.03 -12.57
N MET A 272 13.88 -2.35 -11.28
CA MET A 272 12.91 -3.16 -10.55
C MET A 272 11.80 -2.28 -9.96
N THR A 273 10.54 -2.60 -10.31
CA THR A 273 9.32 -2.11 -9.66
C THR A 273 8.87 -3.13 -8.61
N ILE A 274 8.64 -2.66 -7.39
CA ILE A 274 8.12 -3.49 -6.30
C ILE A 274 6.60 -3.57 -6.43
N VAL A 275 6.02 -4.76 -6.33
CA VAL A 275 4.56 -4.95 -6.27
C VAL A 275 4.22 -5.67 -4.99
N ASN A 276 3.34 -5.09 -4.18
CA ASN A 276 2.96 -5.67 -2.88
C ASN A 276 1.46 -5.50 -2.59
N GLN A 277 0.91 -6.41 -1.78
CA GLN A 277 -0.46 -6.39 -1.29
C GLN A 277 -0.49 -7.02 0.11
N ALA A 278 -1.38 -6.54 1.00
CA ALA A 278 -1.45 -6.90 2.41
C ALA A 278 -2.72 -7.69 2.77
N HIS A 279 -3.04 -8.72 1.98
CA HIS A 279 -4.19 -9.61 2.20
C HIS A 279 -5.52 -8.84 2.27
N TYR A 280 -6.31 -8.94 3.35
CA TYR A 280 -7.57 -8.21 3.53
C TYR A 280 -7.95 -8.08 5.00
N GLY A 281 -8.93 -7.23 5.31
CA GLY A 281 -9.58 -7.10 6.61
C GLY A 281 -8.68 -6.55 7.73
N GLY A 282 -7.50 -6.02 7.38
CA GLY A 282 -6.48 -5.66 8.36
C GLY A 282 -5.78 -6.86 9.00
N LEU A 283 -5.81 -8.04 8.35
CA LEU A 283 -5.05 -9.22 8.80
C LEU A 283 -3.54 -9.01 8.74
N MET A 284 -3.10 -8.21 7.76
CA MET A 284 -1.71 -7.86 7.55
C MET A 284 -1.57 -6.35 7.41
N VAL A 285 -0.43 -5.83 7.86
CA VAL A 285 0.06 -4.50 7.47
C VAL A 285 1.38 -4.69 6.75
N GLY A 286 1.44 -4.24 5.50
CA GLY A 286 2.69 -4.24 4.74
C GLY A 286 3.59 -3.10 5.22
N LYS A 287 4.88 -3.38 5.41
CA LYS A 287 5.92 -2.40 5.75
C LYS A 287 7.04 -2.49 4.72
N LEU A 288 7.30 -1.38 4.02
CA LEU A 288 8.37 -1.25 3.04
C LEU A 288 9.32 -0.13 3.46
N ASP A 289 10.57 -0.48 3.75
CA ASP A 289 11.59 0.49 4.17
C ASP A 289 12.54 0.81 3.01
N PHE A 290 12.40 2.01 2.44
CA PHE A 290 13.25 2.53 1.39
C PHE A 290 14.40 3.33 1.99
N VAL A 291 15.61 3.12 1.46
CA VAL A 291 16.80 3.82 1.93
C VAL A 291 17.34 4.76 0.88
N PHE A 292 17.65 5.97 1.32
CA PHE A 292 18.25 7.05 0.57
C PHE A 292 19.59 7.42 1.20
N ARG A 293 20.56 7.83 0.37
CA ARG A 293 21.82 8.39 0.88
C ARG A 293 21.58 9.81 1.33
N GLU A 294 22.07 10.17 2.51
CA GLU A 294 21.97 11.53 3.00
C GLU A 294 22.70 12.50 2.05
N GLY A 295 22.06 13.63 1.72
CA GLY A 295 22.54 14.58 0.70
C GLY A 295 22.36 14.14 -0.76
N SER A 296 21.98 12.89 -1.02
CA SER A 296 21.68 12.36 -2.34
C SER A 296 20.20 11.96 -2.44
N ARG A 297 19.47 12.64 -3.31
CA ARG A 297 18.07 12.28 -3.65
C ARG A 297 17.93 10.93 -4.36
N LYS A 298 19.04 10.28 -4.72
CA LYS A 298 19.04 8.96 -5.37
C LYS A 298 18.77 7.86 -4.35
N ARG A 299 17.70 7.09 -4.59
CA ARG A 299 17.35 5.85 -3.88
C ARG A 299 18.51 4.85 -3.94
N SER A 300 18.87 4.28 -2.79
CA SER A 300 19.89 3.22 -2.70
C SER A 300 19.30 1.81 -2.81
N GLY A 301 18.01 1.65 -2.50
CA GLY A 301 17.26 0.41 -2.67
C GLY A 301 16.16 0.24 -1.63
N LEU A 302 15.49 -0.92 -1.67
CA LEU A 302 14.62 -1.41 -0.59
C LEU A 302 15.51 -2.13 0.43
N ARG A 303 15.47 -1.70 1.69
CA ARG A 303 16.26 -2.29 2.77
C ARG A 303 15.56 -3.49 3.41
N SER A 304 14.26 -3.40 3.58
CA SER A 304 13.43 -4.47 4.12
C SER A 304 12.01 -4.37 3.60
N SER A 305 11.42 -5.53 3.39
CA SER A 305 9.99 -5.76 3.25
C SER A 305 9.54 -6.66 4.38
N GLN A 306 8.41 -6.35 4.99
CA GLN A 306 7.79 -7.22 5.96
C GLN A 306 6.28 -7.12 5.82
N GLN A 307 5.60 -8.26 5.94
CA GLN A 307 4.17 -8.29 6.20
C GLN A 307 3.98 -8.63 7.67
N LYS A 308 3.40 -7.70 8.44
CA LYS A 308 3.11 -7.93 9.85
C LYS A 308 1.71 -8.51 10.00
N GLU A 309 1.64 -9.75 10.42
CA GLU A 309 0.39 -10.39 10.84
C GLU A 309 -0.13 -9.79 12.15
N LEU A 310 -1.44 -9.52 12.19
CA LEU A 310 -2.14 -8.88 13.30
C LEU A 310 -3.24 -9.75 13.90
#